data_AF-A0A2I1BXV9-F1
#
_entry.id   AF-A0A2I1BXV9-F1
#
_cell.length_a   1.000
_cell.length_b   1.000
_cell.length_c   1.000
_cell.angle_alpha   90.00
_cell.angle_beta   90.00
_cell.angle_gamma   90.00
#
_symmetry.space_group_name_H-M   'P 1'
#
loop_
_entity.id
_entity.type
_entity.pdbx_description
1 polymer ?
#
loop_
_entity_poly.entity_id
_entity_poly.type
_entity_poly.pdbx_seq_one_letter_code
_entity_poly.pdbx_strand_id
1 'polypeptide(L)'
;MAIIWGLDLHEIQWNKFKGARMFNRAYHLRRTKMIVYQMAMIFCVISESVGTAALSDYLDQQDAIQQQHPEAKVHNNDFIGAASYNIFVGVSVATIFGAAFFFDLFWPERHESKSVRLAWKISGVLVSVMMLASALTMTIITATHSARIAGTDAASARKFWAEPAKKPALRMCQPYC
;
A
#
# COMPACT_ATOMS: atom_id res chain seq x y z
N MET A 1 20.48 -6.82 32.40
CA MET A 1 20.77 -6.46 30.99
C MET A 1 19.84 -7.27 30.10
N ALA A 2 19.05 -6.61 29.26
CA ALA A 2 18.14 -7.30 28.34
C ALA A 2 18.81 -7.39 26.97
N ILE A 3 19.46 -8.52 26.71
CA ILE A 3 19.90 -8.89 25.36
C ILE A 3 18.74 -9.63 24.73
N ILE A 4 18.11 -9.04 23.71
CA ILE A 4 16.99 -9.66 23.01
C ILE A 4 17.50 -10.06 21.62
N TRP A 5 17.44 -11.36 21.30
CA TRP A 5 17.86 -11.91 20.00
C TRP A 5 19.32 -11.66 19.60
N GLY A 6 20.20 -11.41 20.56
CA GLY A 6 21.62 -11.09 20.33
C GLY A 6 21.89 -9.60 20.10
N LEU A 7 20.87 -8.75 20.25
CA LEU A 7 20.99 -7.30 20.21
C LEU A 7 20.98 -6.71 21.62
N ASP A 8 21.93 -5.82 21.90
CA ASP A 8 21.99 -5.04 23.14
C ASP A 8 21.13 -3.78 23.05
N LEU A 9 20.00 -3.75 23.76
CA LEU A 9 19.02 -2.65 23.78
C LEU A 9 19.60 -1.28 24.17
N HIS A 10 20.74 -1.23 24.86
CA HIS A 10 21.40 0.02 25.22
C HIS A 10 21.97 0.79 24.01
N GLU A 11 22.14 0.12 22.87
CA GLU A 11 22.62 0.74 21.63
C GLU A 11 21.57 1.58 20.89
N ILE A 12 20.31 1.52 21.31
CA ILE A 12 19.24 2.41 20.83
C ILE A 12 19.51 3.82 21.35
N GLN A 13 20.26 4.60 20.58
CA GLN A 13 20.53 6.00 20.89
C GLN A 13 20.01 6.88 19.76
N TRP A 14 19.20 7.88 20.12
CA TRP A 14 18.72 8.92 19.20
C TRP A 14 19.88 9.67 18.50
N ASN A 15 21.06 9.68 19.09
CA ASN A 15 22.26 10.25 18.49
C ASN A 15 22.78 9.46 17.27
N LYS A 16 22.39 8.18 17.11
CA LYS A 16 22.70 7.36 15.92
C LYS A 16 21.80 7.69 14.72
N PHE A 17 20.68 8.40 14.93
CA PHE A 17 19.81 8.92 13.85
C PHE A 17 20.44 10.03 13.01
N LYS A 18 21.55 10.63 13.47
CA LYS A 18 22.23 11.72 12.75
C LYS A 18 22.72 11.22 11.38
N GLY A 19 22.31 11.89 10.30
CA GLY A 19 22.61 11.48 8.91
C GLY A 19 24.10 11.22 8.63
N ALA A 20 25.01 11.93 9.31
CA ALA A 20 26.45 11.70 9.22
C ALA A 20 26.90 10.28 9.63
N ARG A 21 26.19 9.63 10.57
CA ARG A 21 26.42 8.22 10.95
C ARG A 21 25.66 7.24 10.04
N MET A 22 24.54 7.68 9.47
CA MET A 22 23.69 6.89 8.57
C MET A 22 24.34 6.68 7.19
N PHE A 23 25.05 7.71 6.69
CA PHE A 23 25.73 7.71 5.38
C PHE A 23 27.25 7.57 5.46
N ASN A 24 27.78 7.14 6.61
CA ASN A 24 29.23 6.96 6.78
C ASN A 24 29.77 5.86 5.86
N ARG A 25 30.92 6.11 5.22
CA ARG A 25 31.59 5.19 4.28
C ARG A 25 32.26 3.99 4.95
N ALA A 26 32.30 3.93 6.28
CA ALA A 26 32.89 2.83 7.03
C ALA A 26 32.36 1.43 6.60
N TYR A 27 31.10 1.36 6.14
CA TYR A 27 30.47 0.13 5.66
C TYR A 27 29.90 0.32 4.26
N HIS A 28 30.52 -0.32 3.25
CA HIS A 28 30.21 -0.07 1.83
C HIS A 28 28.76 -0.41 1.43
N LEU A 29 28.11 -1.39 2.08
CA LEU A 29 26.70 -1.74 1.81
C LEU A 29 25.67 -0.89 2.57
N ARG A 30 26.07 -0.17 3.63
CA ARG A 30 25.12 0.50 4.53
C ARG A 30 24.33 1.58 3.81
N ARG A 31 25.01 2.42 3.03
CA ARG A 31 24.39 3.49 2.24
C ARG A 31 23.38 2.94 1.22
N THR A 32 23.76 1.89 0.49
CA THR A 32 22.90 1.27 -0.52
C THR A 32 21.64 0.68 0.10
N LYS A 33 21.78 -0.07 1.21
CA LYS A 33 20.62 -0.64 1.91
C LYS A 33 19.65 0.43 2.41
N MET A 34 20.18 1.49 3.04
CA MET A 34 19.34 2.57 3.56
C MET A 34 18.58 3.29 2.43
N ILE A 35 19.23 3.53 1.29
CA ILE A 35 18.58 4.14 0.13
C ILE A 35 17.47 3.22 -0.41
N VAL A 36 17.74 1.93 -0.57
CA VAL A 36 16.75 0.96 -1.08
C VAL A 36 15.55 0.85 -0.15
N TYR A 37 15.76 0.76 1.17
CA TYR A 37 14.65 0.72 2.13
C TYR A 37 13.83 2.01 2.12
N GLN A 38 14.49 3.17 2.05
CA GLN A 38 13.79 4.46 2.00
C GLN A 38 13.00 4.63 0.69
N MET A 39 13.57 4.26 -0.45
CA MET A 39 12.85 4.27 -1.73
C MET A 39 11.64 3.33 -1.70
N ALA A 40 11.81 2.10 -1.20
CA ALA A 40 10.72 1.13 -1.08
C ALA A 40 9.58 1.65 -0.19
N MET A 41 9.92 2.26 0.96
CA MET A 41 8.93 2.85 1.86
C MET A 41 8.21 4.05 1.21
N ILE A 42 8.94 4.97 0.57
CA ILE A 42 8.33 6.14 -0.08
C ILE A 42 7.35 5.70 -1.17
N PHE A 43 7.74 4.76 -2.03
CA PHE A 43 6.84 4.28 -3.08
C PHE A 43 5.59 3.58 -2.52
N CYS A 44 5.72 2.81 -1.44
CA CYS A 44 4.56 2.20 -0.79
C CYS A 44 3.65 3.23 -0.16
N VAL A 45 4.19 4.24 0.53
CA VAL A 45 3.39 5.32 1.14
C VAL A 45 2.66 6.14 0.09
N ILE A 46 3.31 6.46 -1.04
CA ILE A 46 2.65 7.14 -2.16
C ILE A 46 1.52 6.26 -2.72
N SER A 47 1.78 4.98 -2.95
CA SER A 47 0.79 4.03 -3.46
C SER A 47 -0.41 3.89 -2.53
N GLU A 48 -0.18 3.76 -1.22
CA GLU A 48 -1.21 3.70 -0.19
C GLU A 48 -2.02 4.99 -0.16
N SER A 49 -1.37 6.16 -0.17
CA SER A 49 -2.04 7.46 -0.13
C SER A 49 -2.94 7.67 -1.35
N VAL A 50 -2.45 7.30 -2.54
CA VAL A 50 -3.24 7.36 -3.78
C VAL A 50 -4.39 6.35 -3.75
N GLY A 51 -4.16 5.14 -3.23
CA GLY A 51 -5.20 4.11 -3.06
C GLY A 51 -6.31 4.57 -2.13
N THR A 52 -5.96 5.18 -0.99
CA THR A 52 -6.91 5.73 -0.03
C THR A 52 -7.69 6.90 -0.61
N ALA A 53 -7.02 7.83 -1.31
CA ALA A 53 -7.70 8.95 -1.96
C ALA A 53 -8.69 8.46 -3.03
N ALA A 54 -8.30 7.47 -3.82
CA ALA A 54 -9.20 6.85 -4.79
C ALA A 54 -10.39 6.19 -4.07
N LEU A 55 -10.14 5.36 -3.04
CA LEU A 55 -11.19 4.69 -2.27
C LEU A 55 -12.21 5.67 -1.69
N SER A 56 -11.76 6.76 -1.06
CA SER A 56 -12.64 7.81 -0.53
C SER A 56 -13.51 8.42 -1.62
N ASP A 57 -12.94 8.75 -2.78
CA ASP A 57 -13.70 9.30 -3.90
C ASP A 57 -14.78 8.33 -4.43
N TYR A 58 -14.52 7.02 -4.40
CA TYR A 58 -15.52 6.01 -4.81
C TYR A 58 -16.63 5.82 -3.77
N LEU A 59 -16.30 5.88 -2.48
CA LEU A 59 -17.29 5.78 -1.41
C LEU A 59 -18.21 7.01 -1.38
N ASP A 60 -17.64 8.21 -1.49
CA ASP A 60 -18.41 9.46 -1.53
C ASP A 60 -19.41 9.48 -2.70
N GLN A 61 -19.02 8.91 -3.85
CA GLN A 61 -19.94 8.77 -5.00
C GLN A 61 -21.02 7.74 -4.78
N GLN A 62 -20.67 6.59 -4.20
CA GLN A 62 -21.66 5.56 -3.89
C GLN A 62 -22.72 6.13 -2.93
N ASP A 63 -22.29 6.86 -1.90
CA ASP A 63 -23.17 7.50 -0.93
C ASP A 63 -24.01 8.61 -1.57
N ALA A 64 -23.42 9.45 -2.41
CA ALA A 64 -24.15 10.52 -3.11
C ALA A 64 -25.24 9.97 -4.05
N ILE A 65 -24.93 8.94 -4.84
CA ILE A 65 -25.90 8.31 -5.75
C ILE A 65 -27.00 7.59 -4.97
N GLN A 66 -26.65 6.88 -3.89
CA GLN A 66 -27.64 6.19 -3.05
C GLN A 66 -28.56 7.16 -2.29
N GLN A 67 -28.06 8.33 -1.90
CA GLN A 67 -28.90 9.37 -1.29
C GLN A 67 -29.86 10.01 -2.28
N GLN A 68 -29.44 10.21 -3.54
CA GLN A 68 -30.27 10.81 -4.59
C GLN A 68 -31.26 9.81 -5.21
N HIS A 69 -30.85 8.54 -5.30
CA HIS A 69 -31.60 7.45 -5.96
C HIS A 69 -31.58 6.19 -5.08
N PRO A 70 -32.48 6.09 -4.07
CA PRO A 70 -32.53 4.93 -3.18
C PRO A 70 -32.83 3.60 -3.91
N GLU A 71 -33.43 3.66 -5.11
CA GLU A 71 -33.63 2.52 -6.00
C GLU A 71 -32.36 2.04 -6.75
N ALA A 72 -31.32 2.87 -6.82
CA ALA A 72 -30.09 2.57 -7.55
C ALA A 72 -29.01 2.02 -6.61
N LYS A 73 -28.61 0.76 -6.80
CA LYS A 73 -27.47 0.17 -6.09
C LYS A 73 -26.23 0.20 -6.98
N VAL A 74 -25.24 1.00 -6.60
CA VAL A 74 -23.91 1.01 -7.23
C VAL A 74 -23.08 -0.15 -6.68
N HIS A 75 -22.53 -0.99 -7.57
CA HIS A 75 -21.64 -2.08 -7.20
C HIS A 75 -20.21 -1.75 -7.62
N ASN A 76 -19.41 -1.26 -6.67
CA ASN A 76 -17.98 -0.93 -6.83
C ASN A 76 -17.05 -1.80 -5.97
N ASN A 77 -17.56 -2.94 -5.49
CA ASN A 77 -16.86 -3.83 -4.55
C ASN A 77 -15.50 -4.32 -5.06
N ASP A 78 -15.35 -4.48 -6.37
CA ASP A 78 -14.07 -4.92 -6.98
C ASP A 78 -12.97 -3.87 -6.79
N PHE A 79 -13.28 -2.59 -7.02
CA PHE A 79 -12.31 -1.51 -6.83
C PHE A 79 -12.03 -1.26 -5.34
N ILE A 80 -13.08 -1.28 -4.51
CA ILE A 80 -12.94 -1.11 -3.05
C ILE A 80 -12.04 -2.22 -2.48
N GLY A 81 -12.25 -3.46 -2.92
CA GLY A 81 -11.42 -4.60 -2.52
C GLY A 81 -9.96 -4.44 -2.97
N ALA A 82 -9.73 -4.04 -4.22
CA ALA A 82 -8.39 -3.80 -4.75
C ALA A 82 -7.63 -2.69 -4.00
N ALA A 83 -8.30 -1.55 -3.77
CA ALA A 83 -7.72 -0.41 -3.06
C ALA A 83 -7.43 -0.75 -1.59
N SER A 84 -8.34 -1.47 -0.93
CA SER A 84 -8.16 -1.93 0.46
C SER A 84 -7.00 -2.93 0.58
N TYR A 85 -6.88 -3.85 -0.37
CA TYR A 85 -5.74 -4.78 -0.43
C TYR A 85 -4.42 -4.01 -0.62
N ASN A 86 -4.41 -2.98 -1.48
CA ASN A 86 -3.21 -2.15 -1.68
C ASN A 86 -2.76 -1.42 -0.42
N ILE A 87 -3.70 -0.87 0.35
CA ILE A 87 -3.41 -0.24 1.65
C ILE A 87 -2.80 -1.26 2.62
N PHE A 88 -3.44 -2.43 2.76
CA PHE A 88 -2.95 -3.48 3.66
C PHE A 88 -1.53 -3.95 3.33
N VAL A 89 -1.25 -4.14 2.04
CA VAL A 89 0.08 -4.52 1.57
C VAL A 89 1.08 -3.40 1.79
N GLY A 90 0.72 -2.13 1.53
CA GLY A 90 1.55 -0.96 1.80
C GLY A 90 2.00 -0.88 3.26
N VAL A 91 1.06 -1.01 4.20
CA VAL A 91 1.35 -1.02 5.65
C VAL A 91 2.26 -2.20 6.03
N SER A 92 2.05 -3.37 5.44
CA SER A 92 2.88 -4.56 5.70
C SER A 92 4.33 -4.35 5.25
N VAL A 93 4.54 -3.77 4.06
CA VAL A 93 5.87 -3.43 3.52
C VAL A 93 6.54 -2.36 4.40
N ALA A 94 5.80 -1.31 4.78
CA ALA A 94 6.29 -0.25 5.65
C ALA A 94 6.71 -0.79 7.03
N THR A 95 5.94 -1.73 7.59
CA THR A 95 6.26 -2.35 8.88
C THR A 95 7.54 -3.18 8.80
N ILE A 96 7.65 -4.04 7.78
CA ILE A 96 8.81 -4.95 7.64
C ILE A 96 10.07 -4.18 7.25
N PHE A 97 10.07 -3.38 6.19
CA PHE A 97 11.26 -2.64 5.79
C PHE A 97 11.56 -1.45 6.68
N GLY A 98 10.54 -0.84 7.29
CA GLY A 98 10.73 0.17 8.33
C GLY A 98 11.45 -0.43 9.53
N ALA A 99 10.97 -1.56 10.07
CA ALA A 99 11.66 -2.26 11.13
C ALA A 99 13.09 -2.63 10.71
N ALA A 100 13.30 -3.21 9.52
CA ALA A 100 14.63 -3.55 9.01
C ALA A 100 15.56 -2.32 8.96
N PHE A 101 15.05 -1.15 8.55
CA PHE A 101 15.77 0.10 8.54
C PHE A 101 16.20 0.55 9.95
N PHE A 102 15.29 0.47 10.93
CA PHE A 102 15.63 0.78 12.33
C PHE A 102 16.67 -0.20 12.90
N PHE A 103 16.54 -1.50 12.60
CA PHE A 103 17.51 -2.51 13.03
C PHE A 103 18.91 -2.26 12.43
N ASP A 104 19.01 -1.98 11.13
CA ASP A 104 20.29 -1.64 10.46
C ASP A 104 20.85 -0.28 10.93
N LEU A 105 20.01 0.61 11.45
CA LEU A 105 20.43 1.88 12.02
C LEU A 105 21.04 1.72 13.42
N PHE A 106 20.33 1.04 14.31
CA PHE A 106 20.74 0.90 15.71
C PHE A 106 21.89 -0.11 15.89
N TRP A 107 21.87 -1.24 15.15
CA TRP A 107 22.88 -2.29 15.23
C TRP A 107 23.51 -2.61 13.86
N PRO A 108 24.47 -1.78 13.40
CA PRO A 108 25.13 -1.99 12.11
C PRO A 108 25.93 -3.30 12.02
N GLU A 109 26.47 -3.80 13.14
CA GLU A 109 27.25 -5.04 13.24
C GLU A 109 26.43 -6.20 13.83
N ARG A 110 25.12 -6.28 13.52
CA ARG A 110 24.25 -7.27 14.16
C ARG A 110 24.77 -8.70 13.95
N HIS A 111 25.10 -9.37 15.06
CA HIS A 111 25.30 -10.82 15.10
C HIS A 111 23.98 -11.49 15.48
N GLU A 112 23.08 -11.55 14.51
CA GLU A 112 21.79 -12.21 14.72
C GLU A 112 21.88 -13.73 14.67
N SER A 113 20.96 -14.36 15.39
CA SER A 113 20.72 -15.80 15.25
C SER A 113 20.29 -16.16 13.82
N LYS A 114 20.70 -17.35 13.36
CA LYS A 114 20.40 -17.82 12.00
C LYS A 114 18.90 -17.83 11.69
N SER A 115 18.07 -18.11 12.70
CA SER A 115 16.60 -18.12 12.59
C SER A 115 16.01 -16.74 12.32
N VAL A 116 16.49 -15.69 13.00
CA VAL A 116 16.00 -14.32 12.78
C VAL A 116 16.41 -13.81 11.40
N ARG A 117 17.63 -14.11 10.96
CA ARG A 117 18.07 -13.81 9.59
C ARG A 117 17.21 -14.52 8.53
N LEU A 118 16.78 -15.76 8.79
CA LEU A 118 15.89 -16.49 7.89
C LEU A 118 14.49 -15.85 7.87
N ALA A 119 13.95 -15.48 9.04
CA ALA A 119 12.66 -14.82 9.15
C ALA A 119 12.63 -13.51 8.34
N TRP A 120 13.68 -12.69 8.41
CA TRP A 120 13.83 -11.47 7.60
C TRP A 120 13.83 -11.73 6.09
N LYS A 121 14.47 -12.84 5.65
CA LYS A 121 14.47 -13.20 4.23
C LYS A 121 13.08 -13.64 3.77
N ILE A 122 12.42 -14.48 4.56
CA ILE A 122 11.07 -14.97 4.25
C ILE A 122 10.08 -13.80 4.22
N SER A 123 10.12 -12.93 5.23
CA SER A 123 9.24 -11.77 5.30
C SER A 123 9.47 -10.81 4.13
N GLY A 124 10.73 -10.54 3.78
CA GLY A 124 11.09 -9.72 2.61
C GLY A 124 10.57 -10.27 1.28
N VAL A 125 10.70 -11.59 1.06
CA VAL A 125 10.15 -12.24 -0.14
C VAL A 125 8.63 -12.18 -0.14
N LEU A 126 7.99 -12.49 0.99
CA LEU A 126 6.53 -12.50 1.12
C LEU A 126 5.93 -11.12 0.81
N VAL A 127 6.46 -10.05 1.40
CA VAL A 127 5.93 -8.70 1.14
C VAL A 127 6.19 -8.24 -0.29
N SER A 128 7.28 -8.68 -0.91
CA SER A 128 7.56 -8.38 -2.33
C SER A 128 6.53 -9.04 -3.24
N VAL A 129 6.18 -10.30 -2.97
CA VAL A 129 5.14 -11.04 -3.71
C VAL A 129 3.77 -10.40 -3.48
N MET A 130 3.44 -10.03 -2.25
CA MET A 130 2.18 -9.34 -1.94
C MET A 130 2.09 -7.99 -2.65
N MET A 131 3.18 -7.22 -2.70
CA MET A 131 3.21 -5.93 -3.41
C MET A 131 3.05 -6.10 -4.92
N LEU A 132 3.69 -7.12 -5.50
CA LEU A 132 3.49 -7.46 -6.91
C LEU A 132 2.03 -7.86 -7.19
N ALA A 133 1.45 -8.70 -6.33
CA ALA A 133 0.05 -9.10 -6.44
C ALA A 133 -0.90 -7.90 -6.32
N SER A 134 -0.62 -6.96 -5.42
CA SER A 134 -1.39 -5.73 -5.26
C SER A 134 -1.33 -4.87 -6.52
N ALA A 135 -0.12 -4.63 -7.05
CA ALA A 135 0.08 -3.86 -8.27
C ALA A 135 -0.65 -4.48 -9.47
N LEU A 136 -0.60 -5.80 -9.62
CA LEU A 136 -1.33 -6.52 -10.66
C LEU A 136 -2.84 -6.42 -10.47
N THR A 137 -3.33 -6.62 -9.24
CA THR A 137 -4.76 -6.57 -8.91
C THR A 137 -5.34 -5.18 -9.19
N MET A 138 -4.65 -4.13 -8.75
CA MET A 138 -5.03 -2.74 -9.05
C MET A 138 -4.99 -2.45 -10.55
N THR A 139 -3.97 -2.92 -11.27
CA THR A 139 -3.84 -2.69 -12.71
C THR A 139 -4.96 -3.39 -13.48
N ILE A 140 -5.22 -4.67 -13.16
CA ILE A 140 -6.26 -5.47 -13.82
C ILE A 140 -7.61 -4.83 -13.54
N ILE A 141 -7.99 -4.63 -12.27
CA ILE A 141 -9.32 -4.10 -11.92
C ILE A 141 -9.53 -2.70 -12.50
N THR A 142 -8.51 -1.83 -12.48
CA THR A 142 -8.63 -0.51 -13.11
C THR A 142 -8.74 -0.59 -14.64
N ALA A 143 -8.13 -1.59 -15.28
CA ALA A 143 -8.13 -1.74 -16.74
C ALA A 143 -9.33 -2.51 -17.29
N THR A 144 -9.84 -3.51 -16.56
CA THR A 144 -10.91 -4.41 -17.04
C THR A 144 -12.25 -4.17 -16.37
N HIS A 145 -12.30 -3.74 -15.11
CA HIS A 145 -13.58 -3.56 -14.45
C HIS A 145 -14.18 -2.19 -14.77
N SER A 146 -15.51 -2.19 -14.82
CA SER A 146 -16.36 -1.06 -15.13
C SER A 146 -17.45 -1.05 -14.07
N ALA A 147 -17.64 0.08 -13.41
CA ALA A 147 -18.65 0.21 -12.35
C ALA A 147 -20.05 -0.11 -12.90
N ARG A 148 -20.77 -1.02 -12.21
CA ARG A 148 -22.14 -1.40 -12.60
C ARG A 148 -23.15 -0.75 -11.65
N ILE A 149 -24.16 -0.10 -12.21
CA ILE A 149 -25.35 0.34 -11.48
C ILE A 149 -26.44 -0.69 -11.73
N ALA A 150 -26.97 -1.28 -10.67
CA ALA A 150 -28.10 -2.20 -10.71
C ALA A 150 -29.34 -1.55 -10.09
N GLY A 151 -30.53 -1.82 -10.63
CA GLY A 151 -31.80 -1.32 -10.08
C GLY A 151 -32.52 -0.24 -10.90
N THR A 152 -31.97 0.18 -12.05
CA THR A 152 -32.58 1.21 -12.92
C THR A 152 -32.42 0.86 -14.41
N ASP A 153 -33.26 1.43 -15.29
CA ASP A 153 -33.14 1.29 -16.76
C ASP A 153 -31.79 1.86 -17.25
N ALA A 154 -31.21 1.27 -18.31
CA ALA A 154 -29.93 1.64 -18.91
C ALA A 154 -29.88 3.13 -19.33
N ALA A 155 -31.01 3.73 -19.69
CA ALA A 155 -31.11 5.15 -19.99
C ALA A 155 -31.03 6.05 -18.73
N SER A 156 -31.62 5.61 -17.62
CA SER A 156 -31.59 6.30 -16.33
C SER A 156 -30.23 6.16 -15.65
N ALA A 157 -29.63 4.97 -15.69
CA ALA A 157 -28.27 4.74 -15.23
C ALA A 157 -27.28 5.70 -15.91
N ARG A 158 -27.41 5.91 -17.22
CA ARG A 158 -26.56 6.88 -17.96
C ARG A 158 -26.73 8.33 -17.50
N LYS A 159 -27.93 8.74 -17.11
CA LYS A 159 -28.18 10.08 -16.58
C LYS A 159 -27.56 10.25 -15.19
N PHE A 160 -27.74 9.28 -14.30
CA PHE A 160 -27.17 9.30 -12.95
C PHE A 160 -25.62 9.29 -12.98
N TRP A 161 -25.00 8.68 -14.00
CA TRP A 161 -23.56 8.75 -14.24
C TRP A 161 -23.04 10.11 -14.72
N ALA A 162 -23.89 10.93 -15.33
CA ALA A 162 -23.50 12.25 -15.86
C ALA A 162 -23.59 13.37 -14.80
N GLU A 163 -24.25 13.08 -13.69
CA GLU A 163 -24.59 14.01 -12.61
C GLU A 163 -23.46 14.26 -11.58
N PRO A 164 -22.61 13.28 -11.18
CA PRO A 164 -21.54 13.53 -10.24
C PRO A 164 -20.43 14.40 -10.83
N ALA A 165 -20.02 15.43 -10.08
CA ALA A 165 -18.97 16.38 -10.46
C ALA A 165 -17.57 15.74 -10.57
N LYS A 166 -17.31 14.64 -9.87
CA LYS A 166 -16.11 13.80 -10.02
C LYS A 166 -16.44 12.59 -10.89
N LYS A 167 -15.74 12.43 -12.01
CA LYS A 167 -15.82 11.24 -12.87
C LYS A 167 -14.66 10.30 -12.55
N PRO A 168 -14.87 9.11 -11.96
CA PRO A 168 -13.80 8.13 -11.90
C PRO A 168 -13.48 7.58 -13.29
N ALA A 169 -12.29 7.02 -13.44
CA ALA A 169 -11.76 6.50 -14.70
C ALA A 169 -12.39 5.17 -15.18
N LEU A 170 -13.54 4.76 -14.63
CA LEU A 170 -14.18 3.51 -15.04
C LEU A 170 -15.06 3.74 -16.28
N ARG A 171 -14.86 2.90 -17.29
CA ARG A 171 -15.68 2.90 -18.51
C ARG A 171 -17.10 2.46 -18.16
N MET A 172 -18.10 3.03 -18.83
CA MET A 172 -19.46 2.47 -18.77
C MET A 172 -19.44 1.09 -19.45
N CYS A 173 -20.04 0.09 -18.81
CA CYS A 173 -20.50 -1.09 -19.53
C CYS A 173 -21.74 -0.68 -20.35
N GLN A 174 -21.59 -0.52 -21.66
CA GLN A 174 -22.71 -0.33 -22.59
C GLN A 174 -23.57 -1.61 -22.59
N PRO A 175 -24.86 -1.56 -22.99
CA PRO A 175 -25.90 -2.53 -22.60
C PRO A 175 -25.81 -3.90 -23.31
N TYR A 176 -24.62 -4.31 -23.74
CA TYR A 176 -24.33 -5.60 -24.37
C TYR A 176 -23.21 -6.38 -23.64
N CYS A 177 -23.18 -6.30 -22.31
CA CYS A 177 -22.27 -7.07 -21.45
C CYS A 177 -22.99 -7.74 -20.27
#